data_AF-A0A4Q3DHQ6-F1
#
_entry.id   AF-A0A4Q3DHQ6-F1
#
_cell.length_a   1.000
_cell.length_b   1.000
_cell.length_c   1.000
_cell.angle_alpha   90.00
_cell.angle_beta   90.00
_cell.angle_gamma   90.00
#
_symmetry.space_group_name_H-M   'P 1'
#
loop_
_entity.id
_entity.type
_entity.pdbx_description
1 polymer ?
#
loop_
_entity_poly.entity_id
_entity_poly.type
_entity_poly.pdbx_seq_one_letter_code
_entity_poly.pdbx_strand_id
1 'polypeptide(L)'
;MELIIQDLVKAFGWSILNSVWQSGIIYAVLFLILVATPKMKASYRHNLSYAGIVVMFAWFIYTFIGYASTAGGGGAAAVAGTFNIYELSTYAQVLPETFAEKAERFFPLVVALYALGITVQLFVVIKGYVYLKRIKTTVLSDVPESWVAAYNKVRGSLGIKRTINFRLSGLVSVPVVAG
;
A
#
# COMPACT_ATOMS: atom_id res chain seq x y z
N MET A 1 -1.23 -5.25 29.61
CA MET A 1 -1.20 -5.62 28.18
C MET A 1 -2.37 -4.98 27.42
N GLU A 2 -3.57 -4.92 28.01
CA GLU A 2 -4.77 -4.33 27.37
C GLU A 2 -4.63 -2.86 26.99
N LEU A 3 -3.97 -2.03 27.81
CA LEU A 3 -3.78 -0.60 27.52
C LEU A 3 -2.97 -0.38 26.22
N ILE A 4 -1.88 -1.13 26.03
CA ILE A 4 -1.04 -1.05 24.82
C ILE A 4 -1.84 -1.43 23.57
N ILE A 5 -2.72 -2.44 23.69
CA ILE A 5 -3.56 -2.88 22.58
C ILE A 5 -4.59 -1.80 22.24
N GLN A 6 -5.22 -1.17 23.24
CA GLN A 6 -6.17 -0.09 23.03
C GLN A 6 -5.50 1.14 22.39
N ASP A 7 -4.32 1.53 22.85
CA ASP A 7 -3.53 2.63 22.28
C ASP A 7 -3.15 2.35 20.83
N LEU A 8 -2.76 1.12 20.53
CA LEU A 8 -2.40 0.70 19.18
C LEU A 8 -3.61 0.69 18.25
N VAL A 9 -4.76 0.17 18.71
CA VAL A 9 -6.03 0.20 17.96
C VAL A 9 -6.45 1.64 17.68
N LYS A 10 -6.29 2.54 18.65
CA LYS A 10 -6.57 3.97 18.49
C LYS A 10 -5.64 4.64 17.48
N ALA A 11 -4.34 4.39 17.57
CA ALA A 11 -3.35 4.91 16.64
C ALA A 11 -3.58 4.42 15.21
N PHE A 12 -3.85 3.12 15.02
CA PHE A 12 -4.20 2.57 13.71
C PHE A 12 -5.54 3.10 13.20
N GLY A 13 -6.58 3.19 14.04
CA GLY A 13 -7.88 3.70 13.64
C GLY A 13 -7.79 5.12 13.08
N TRP A 14 -7.13 6.03 13.82
CA TRP A 14 -6.91 7.40 13.36
C TRP A 14 -6.04 7.46 12.10
N SER A 15 -5.02 6.61 11.99
CA SER A 15 -4.12 6.62 10.84
C SER A 15 -4.76 6.06 9.59
N ILE A 16 -5.57 5.01 9.70
CA ILE A 16 -6.33 4.42 8.59
C ILE A 16 -7.36 5.44 8.08
N LEU A 17 -8.12 6.08 8.97
CA LEU A 17 -9.08 7.11 8.55
C LEU A 17 -8.39 8.28 7.83
N ASN A 18 -7.26 8.74 8.37
CA ASN A 18 -6.50 9.80 7.73
C ASN A 18 -5.93 9.40 6.37
N SER A 19 -5.49 8.14 6.22
CA SER A 19 -4.92 7.64 4.97
C SER A 19 -5.87 7.73 3.78
N VAL A 20 -7.19 7.62 4.01
CA VAL A 20 -8.19 7.63 2.94
C VAL A 20 -8.21 8.97 2.22
N TRP A 21 -8.34 10.08 2.95
CA TRP A 21 -8.38 11.39 2.34
C TRP A 21 -6.98 11.87 1.92
N GLN A 22 -5.93 11.52 2.66
CA GLN A 22 -4.54 11.82 2.30
C GLN A 22 -4.15 11.18 0.97
N SER A 23 -4.44 9.89 0.79
CA SER A 23 -4.20 9.19 -0.48
C SER A 23 -5.07 9.75 -1.60
N GLY A 24 -6.30 10.18 -1.30
CA GLY A 24 -7.17 10.89 -2.26
C GLY A 24 -6.52 12.16 -2.80
N ILE A 25 -5.91 12.99 -1.94
CA ILE A 25 -5.18 14.20 -2.36
C ILE A 25 -3.97 13.84 -3.20
N ILE A 26 -3.14 12.88 -2.75
CA ILE A 26 -1.94 12.47 -3.50
C ILE A 26 -2.33 11.93 -4.88
N TYR A 27 -3.41 11.14 -4.95
CA TYR A 27 -3.94 10.65 -6.20
C TYR A 27 -4.45 11.77 -7.11
N ALA A 28 -5.18 12.75 -6.58
CA ALA A 28 -5.66 13.88 -7.35
C ALA A 28 -4.50 14.69 -7.97
N VAL A 29 -3.45 14.94 -7.19
CA VAL A 29 -2.23 15.61 -7.68
C VAL A 29 -1.55 14.76 -8.76
N LEU A 30 -1.36 13.47 -8.53
CA LEU A 30 -0.77 12.56 -9.51
C LEU A 30 -1.59 12.51 -10.81
N PHE A 31 -2.92 12.43 -10.69
CA PHE A 31 -3.84 12.42 -11.82
C PHE A 31 -3.74 13.71 -12.64
N LEU A 32 -3.73 14.88 -11.98
CA LEU A 32 -3.55 16.16 -12.66
C LEU A 32 -2.21 16.23 -13.41
N ILE A 33 -1.12 15.77 -12.80
CA ILE A 33 0.20 15.72 -13.45
C ILE A 33 0.14 14.84 -14.70
N LEU A 34 -0.41 13.63 -14.60
CA LEU A 34 -0.47 12.68 -15.71
C LEU A 34 -1.37 13.17 -16.85
N VAL A 35 -2.49 13.83 -16.54
CA VAL A 35 -3.39 14.44 -17.54
C VAL A 35 -2.74 15.66 -18.20
N ALA A 36 -2.05 16.51 -17.44
CA ALA A 36 -1.35 17.68 -17.98
C ALA A 36 -0.13 17.29 -18.84
N THR A 37 0.38 16.07 -18.70
CA THR A 37 1.60 15.60 -19.40
C THR A 37 1.34 14.35 -20.28
N PRO A 38 0.48 14.46 -21.31
CA PRO A 38 0.05 13.33 -22.13
C PRO A 38 1.16 12.74 -23.02
N LYS A 39 2.32 13.41 -23.14
CA LYS A 39 3.47 12.96 -23.94
C LYS A 39 4.62 12.35 -23.11
N MET A 40 4.44 12.11 -21.80
CA MET A 40 5.47 11.47 -20.98
C MET A 40 5.81 10.06 -21.47
N LYS A 41 7.10 9.71 -21.45
CA LYS A 41 7.57 8.34 -21.71
C LYS A 41 6.99 7.39 -20.66
N ALA A 42 6.72 6.15 -21.06
CA ALA A 42 6.13 5.12 -20.20
C ALA A 42 6.93 4.89 -18.89
N SER A 43 8.26 4.97 -18.95
CA SER A 43 9.14 4.82 -17.78
C SER A 43 8.91 5.90 -16.71
N TYR A 44 8.74 7.17 -17.12
CA TYR A 44 8.49 8.25 -16.16
C TYR A 44 7.09 8.17 -15.56
N ARG A 45 6.08 7.78 -16.34
CA ARG A 45 4.72 7.56 -15.82
C ARG A 45 4.70 6.48 -14.75
N HIS A 46 5.40 5.38 -15.01
CA HIS A 46 5.54 4.30 -14.05
C HIS A 46 6.28 4.76 -12.79
N ASN A 47 7.45 5.38 -12.93
CA ASN A 47 8.23 5.85 -11.78
C ASN A 47 7.49 6.89 -10.95
N LEU A 48 6.74 7.80 -11.61
CA LEU A 48 5.94 8.82 -10.93
C LEU A 48 4.78 8.18 -10.15
N SER A 49 4.10 7.20 -10.74
CA SER A 49 3.03 6.46 -10.05
C SER A 49 3.58 5.67 -8.87
N TYR A 50 4.72 5.02 -9.05
CA TYR A 50 5.43 4.31 -7.99
C TYR A 50 5.85 5.26 -6.86
N ALA A 51 6.41 6.42 -7.19
CA ALA A 51 6.74 7.45 -6.20
C ALA A 51 5.50 7.92 -5.43
N GLY A 52 4.35 8.05 -6.10
CA GLY A 52 3.07 8.35 -5.45
C GLY A 52 2.70 7.32 -4.37
N ILE A 53 2.83 6.02 -4.68
CA ILE A 53 2.60 4.94 -3.70
C ILE A 53 3.57 5.04 -2.51
N VAL A 54 4.86 5.31 -2.77
CA VAL A 54 5.87 5.48 -1.72
C VAL A 54 5.54 6.67 -0.81
N VAL A 55 5.11 7.80 -1.40
CA VAL A 55 4.71 9.00 -0.65
C VAL A 55 3.47 8.72 0.20
N MET A 56 2.45 8.04 -0.36
CA MET A 56 1.26 7.64 0.41
C MET A 56 1.64 6.78 1.63
N PHE A 57 2.53 5.82 1.45
CA PHE A 57 2.98 4.95 2.53
C PHE A 57 3.82 5.70 3.58
N ALA A 58 4.73 6.58 3.16
CA ALA A 58 5.52 7.41 4.07
C ALA A 58 4.65 8.36 4.89
N TRP A 59 3.63 8.98 4.28
CA TRP A 59 2.68 9.84 4.97
C TRP A 59 1.83 9.07 5.98
N PHE A 60 1.40 7.85 5.63
CA PHE A 60 0.71 6.97 6.56
C PHE A 60 1.58 6.65 7.80
N ILE A 61 2.85 6.30 7.60
CA ILE A 61 3.79 6.03 8.71
C ILE A 61 3.96 7.26 9.59
N TYR A 62 4.16 8.43 8.98
CA TYR A 62 4.29 9.70 9.72
C TYR A 62 3.06 9.96 10.60
N THR A 63 1.87 9.77 10.03
CA THR A 63 0.59 9.94 10.75
C THR A 63 0.48 8.93 11.90
N PHE A 64 0.83 7.67 11.66
CA PHE A 64 0.82 6.61 12.66
C PHE A 64 1.75 6.89 13.83
N ILE A 65 3.00 7.30 13.57
CA ILE A 65 3.96 7.64 14.62
C ILE A 65 3.44 8.82 15.46
N GLY A 66 2.79 9.81 14.84
CA GLY A 66 2.15 10.92 15.54
C GLY A 66 1.05 10.47 16.52
N TYR A 67 0.16 9.59 16.09
CA TYR A 67 -0.89 9.06 16.98
C TYR A 67 -0.37 8.05 18.01
N ALA A 68 0.64 7.23 17.66
CA ALA A 68 1.25 6.28 18.59
C ALA A 68 2.05 6.97 19.71
N SER A 69 2.72 8.08 19.39
CA SER A 69 3.49 8.87 20.37
C SER A 69 2.60 9.69 21.32
N THR A 70 1.45 10.18 20.85
CA THR A 70 0.47 10.87 21.69
C THR A 70 -0.32 9.92 22.60
N ALA A 71 -0.54 8.67 22.17
CA ALA A 71 -1.18 7.66 23.01
C ALA A 71 -0.30 7.23 24.21
N GLY A 72 1.02 7.19 24.04
CA GLY A 72 1.96 6.80 25.12
C GLY A 72 2.39 7.94 26.05
N GLY A 73 2.05 9.19 25.74
CA GLY A 73 2.56 10.38 26.43
C GLY A 73 1.46 11.20 27.08
N GLY A 74 1.27 11.04 28.40
CA GLY A 74 0.46 11.91 29.27
C GLY A 74 1.03 13.33 29.42
N GLY A 75 1.36 14.00 28.32
CA GLY A 75 1.96 15.33 28.28
C GLY A 75 1.02 16.49 28.64
N ALA A 76 -0.25 16.21 28.96
CA ALA A 76 -1.20 17.20 29.46
C ALA A 76 -1.52 17.02 30.97
N ALA A 77 -1.02 15.96 31.61
CA ALA A 77 -1.34 15.69 33.02
C ALA A 77 -0.49 16.50 34.01
N ALA A 78 0.62 17.12 33.57
CA ALA A 78 1.51 17.88 34.45
C ALA A 78 1.04 19.31 34.76
N VAL A 79 0.00 19.82 34.07
CA VAL A 79 -0.59 21.16 34.31
C VAL A 79 -2.01 21.08 34.92
N ALA A 80 -2.52 19.87 35.19
CA ALA A 80 -3.81 19.66 35.85
C ALA A 80 -3.69 19.72 37.39
N GLY A 81 -3.03 20.76 37.89
CA GLY A 81 -3.13 21.13 39.31
C GLY A 81 -4.50 21.78 39.54
N THR A 82 -5.32 21.17 40.40
CA THR A 82 -6.48 21.83 41.05
C THR A 82 -7.65 22.21 40.15
N PHE A 83 -8.15 21.28 39.34
CA PHE A 83 -9.52 21.38 38.80
C PHE A 83 -10.38 20.25 39.38
N ASN A 84 -11.57 20.58 39.90
CA ASN A 84 -12.54 19.59 40.38
C ASN A 84 -13.04 18.76 39.19
N ILE A 85 -12.41 17.59 39.01
CA ILE A 85 -12.67 16.65 37.90
C ILE A 85 -14.13 16.18 37.88
N TYR A 86 -14.84 16.27 39.01
CA TYR A 86 -16.25 15.89 39.16
C TYR A 86 -17.24 16.86 38.51
N GLU A 87 -16.95 18.16 38.51
CA GLU A 87 -17.82 19.17 37.85
C GLU A 87 -17.56 19.22 36.35
N LEU A 88 -16.30 19.00 35.93
CA LEU A 88 -15.93 18.94 34.52
C LEU A 88 -16.44 17.67 33.81
N SER A 89 -16.46 16.52 34.50
CA SER A 89 -17.01 15.27 33.96
C SER A 89 -18.53 15.32 33.80
N THR A 90 -19.24 16.00 34.71
CA THR A 90 -20.68 16.20 34.63
C THR A 90 -21.06 17.10 33.44
N TYR A 91 -20.28 18.16 33.18
CA TYR A 91 -20.50 19.02 32.01
C TYR A 91 -20.12 18.33 30.69
N ALA A 92 -19.10 17.47 30.69
CA ALA A 92 -18.70 16.67 29.53
C ALA A 92 -19.77 15.65 29.10
N GLN A 93 -20.57 15.13 30.03
CA GLN A 93 -21.67 14.20 29.74
C GLN A 93 -22.87 14.86 29.03
N VAL A 94 -22.96 16.20 29.07
CA VAL A 94 -24.04 16.98 28.43
C VAL A 94 -23.62 17.49 27.05
N LEU A 95 -22.33 17.44 26.72
CA LEU A 95 -21.83 17.78 25.40
C LEU A 95 -22.23 16.68 24.40
N PRO A 96 -22.75 17.04 23.21
CA PRO A 96 -23.02 16.05 22.17
C PRO A 96 -21.73 15.32 21.81
N GLU A 97 -21.79 13.99 21.72
CA GLU A 97 -20.66 13.19 21.25
C GLU A 97 -20.13 13.76 19.92
N THR A 98 -18.84 14.02 19.89
CA THR A 98 -18.18 14.49 18.67
C THR A 98 -18.07 13.35 17.66
N PHE A 99 -17.94 13.69 16.38
CA PHE A 99 -17.70 12.70 15.33
C PHE A 99 -16.48 11.81 15.62
N ALA A 100 -15.46 12.39 16.26
CA ALA A 100 -14.25 11.69 16.69
C ALA A 100 -14.57 10.55 17.66
N GLU A 101 -15.28 10.83 18.76
CA GLU A 101 -15.65 9.84 19.77
C GLU A 101 -16.52 8.72 19.19
N LYS A 102 -17.47 9.09 18.31
CA LYS A 102 -18.31 8.11 17.64
C LYS A 102 -17.53 7.22 16.68
N ALA A 103 -16.50 7.76 16.00
CA ALA A 103 -15.62 6.99 15.13
C ALA A 103 -14.71 6.04 15.92
N GLU A 104 -14.19 6.46 17.07
CA GLU A 104 -13.32 5.64 17.93
C GLU A 104 -13.97 4.32 18.34
N ARG A 105 -15.29 4.33 18.57
CA ARG A 105 -16.07 3.11 18.88
C ARG A 105 -15.99 2.03 17.78
N PHE A 106 -15.81 2.43 16.53
CA PHE A 106 -15.69 1.52 15.39
C PHE A 106 -14.24 1.13 15.06
N PHE A 107 -13.24 1.72 15.72
CA PHE A 107 -11.83 1.44 15.42
C PHE A 107 -11.44 -0.03 15.54
N PRO A 108 -11.87 -0.79 16.57
CA PRO A 108 -11.55 -2.21 16.62
C PRO A 108 -12.02 -2.96 15.37
N LEU A 109 -13.20 -2.63 14.84
CA LEU A 109 -13.74 -3.22 13.63
C LEU A 109 -12.96 -2.77 12.39
N VAL A 110 -12.66 -1.48 12.26
CA VAL A 110 -11.90 -0.92 11.14
C VAL A 110 -10.51 -1.54 11.06
N VAL A 111 -9.81 -1.60 12.20
CA VAL A 111 -8.46 -2.19 12.29
C VAL A 111 -8.49 -3.69 11.99
N ALA A 112 -9.48 -4.42 12.51
CA ALA A 112 -9.64 -5.86 12.22
C ALA A 112 -9.90 -6.13 10.73
N LEU A 113 -10.80 -5.36 10.11
CA LEU A 113 -11.11 -5.48 8.68
C LEU A 113 -9.89 -5.14 7.83
N TYR A 114 -9.15 -4.09 8.20
CA TYR A 114 -7.94 -3.68 7.51
C TYR A 114 -6.83 -4.75 7.60
N ALA A 115 -6.63 -5.32 8.79
CA ALA A 115 -5.69 -6.42 9.00
C ALA A 115 -6.05 -7.66 8.15
N LEU A 116 -7.34 -8.03 8.11
CA LEU A 116 -7.83 -9.10 7.25
C LEU A 116 -7.56 -8.82 5.77
N GLY A 117 -7.80 -7.58 5.31
CA GLY A 117 -7.48 -7.15 3.96
C GLY A 117 -5.99 -7.29 3.63
N ILE A 118 -5.10 -6.85 4.53
CA ILE A 118 -3.65 -7.03 4.38
C ILE A 118 -3.28 -8.51 4.31
N THR A 119 -3.85 -9.37 5.16
CA THR A 119 -3.58 -10.81 5.12
C THR A 119 -3.96 -11.43 3.78
N VAL A 120 -5.16 -11.12 3.26
CA VAL A 120 -5.61 -11.60 1.95
C VAL A 120 -4.68 -11.07 0.84
N GLN A 121 -4.35 -9.78 0.88
CA GLN A 121 -3.50 -9.16 -0.14
C GLN A 121 -2.09 -9.77 -0.15
N LEU A 122 -1.50 -10.01 1.03
CA LEU A 122 -0.20 -10.68 1.15
C LEU A 122 -0.26 -12.10 0.57
N PHE A 123 -1.32 -12.85 0.83
CA PHE A 123 -1.49 -14.18 0.27
C PHE A 123 -1.55 -14.16 -1.27
N VAL A 124 -2.27 -13.20 -1.86
CA VAL A 124 -2.33 -13.01 -3.32
C VAL A 124 -0.96 -12.68 -3.89
N VAL A 125 -0.22 -11.76 -3.27
CA VAL A 125 1.14 -11.37 -3.70
C VAL A 125 2.11 -12.55 -3.62
N ILE A 126 2.09 -13.31 -2.52
CA ILE A 126 2.96 -14.48 -2.34
C ILE A 126 2.65 -15.53 -3.41
N LYS A 127 1.36 -15.84 -3.64
CA LYS A 127 0.96 -16.79 -4.69
C LYS A 127 1.44 -16.33 -6.08
N GLY A 128 1.25 -15.06 -6.41
CA GLY A 128 1.70 -14.48 -7.67
C GLY A 128 3.21 -14.60 -7.84
N TYR A 129 3.98 -14.28 -6.79
CA TYR A 129 5.44 -14.38 -6.81
C TYR A 129 5.92 -15.83 -6.96
N VAL A 130 5.34 -16.77 -6.19
CA VAL A 130 5.67 -18.20 -6.28
C VAL A 130 5.34 -18.75 -7.67
N TYR A 131 4.19 -18.37 -8.25
CA TYR A 131 3.83 -18.77 -9.61
C TYR A 131 4.82 -18.23 -10.65
N LEU A 132 5.19 -16.95 -10.56
CA LEU A 132 6.17 -16.33 -11.46
C LEU A 132 7.55 -17.01 -11.35
N LYS A 133 7.98 -17.30 -10.12
CA LYS A 133 9.23 -18.03 -9.85
C LYS A 133 9.17 -19.43 -10.46
N ARG A 134 8.06 -20.15 -10.28
CA ARG A 134 7.85 -21.50 -10.82
C ARG A 134 7.92 -21.51 -12.35
N ILE A 135 7.32 -20.54 -13.05
CA ILE A 135 7.45 -20.38 -14.51
C ILE A 135 8.91 -20.16 -14.91
N LYS A 136 9.64 -19.29 -14.19
CA LYS A 136 11.05 -18.99 -14.50
C LYS A 136 11.98 -20.20 -14.30
N THR A 137 11.66 -21.14 -13.41
CA THR A 137 12.57 -22.22 -13.00
C THR A 137 12.15 -23.64 -13.38
N THR A 138 10.91 -23.89 -13.77
CA THR A 138 10.37 -25.26 -13.93
C THR A 138 10.12 -25.59 -15.40
N VAL A 139 10.77 -26.67 -15.87
CA VAL A 139 10.68 -27.25 -17.22
C VAL A 139 10.93 -26.21 -18.31
N LEU A 140 12.21 -25.93 -18.53
CA LEU A 140 12.69 -25.30 -19.75
C LEU A 140 12.75 -26.39 -20.81
N SER A 141 11.79 -26.41 -21.74
CA SER A 141 11.88 -27.27 -22.91
C SER A 141 12.87 -26.67 -23.89
N ASP A 142 13.65 -27.52 -24.56
CA ASP A 142 14.51 -27.08 -25.66
C ASP A 142 13.65 -26.41 -26.73
N VAL A 143 14.11 -25.24 -27.17
CA VAL A 143 13.41 -24.48 -28.21
C VAL A 143 13.64 -25.16 -29.55
N PRO A 144 12.58 -25.55 -30.29
CA PRO A 144 12.74 -26.14 -31.62
C PRO A 144 13.49 -25.19 -32.57
N GLU A 145 14.38 -25.73 -33.40
CA GLU A 145 15.21 -24.94 -34.31
C GLU A 145 14.41 -24.04 -35.26
N SER A 146 13.20 -24.47 -35.66
CA SER A 146 12.28 -23.68 -36.49
C SER A 146 11.83 -22.37 -35.82
N TRP A 147 11.63 -22.41 -34.50
CA TRP A 147 11.27 -21.23 -33.70
C TRP A 147 12.47 -20.31 -33.49
N VAL A 148 13.68 -20.88 -33.34
CA VAL A 148 14.92 -20.11 -33.27
C VAL A 148 15.18 -19.36 -34.58
N ALA A 149 14.96 -20.00 -35.73
CA ALA A 149 15.08 -19.37 -37.04
C ALA A 149 14.07 -18.22 -37.23
N ALA A 150 12.80 -18.44 -36.84
CA ALA A 150 11.78 -17.39 -36.88
C ALA A 150 12.12 -16.21 -35.96
N TYR A 151 12.57 -16.48 -34.73
CA TYR A 151 13.04 -15.46 -33.79
C TYR A 151 14.20 -14.64 -34.36
N ASN A 152 15.21 -15.29 -34.94
CA ASN A 152 16.36 -14.59 -35.52
C ASN A 152 15.97 -13.72 -36.72
N LYS A 153 15.04 -14.19 -37.57
CA LYS A 153 14.49 -13.41 -38.68
C LYS A 153 13.80 -12.13 -38.20
N VAL A 154 12.93 -12.25 -37.19
CA VAL A 154 12.21 -11.12 -36.61
C VAL A 154 13.17 -10.15 -35.89
N ARG A 155 14.10 -10.69 -35.10
CA ARG A 155 15.15 -9.90 -34.41
C ARG A 155 15.99 -9.10 -35.40
N GLY A 156 16.37 -9.72 -36.52
CA GLY A 156 17.11 -9.08 -37.61
C GLY A 156 16.32 -7.94 -38.24
N SER A 157 15.05 -8.18 -38.59
CA SER A 157 14.19 -7.13 -39.17
C SER A 157 13.91 -5.95 -38.23
N LEU A 158 13.90 -6.19 -36.91
CA LEU A 158 13.65 -5.15 -35.90
C LEU A 158 14.94 -4.46 -35.41
N GLY A 159 16.13 -4.89 -35.86
CA GLY A 159 17.40 -4.30 -35.45
C GLY A 159 17.74 -4.46 -33.96
N ILE A 160 17.14 -5.45 -33.26
CA ILE A 160 17.30 -5.61 -31.81
C ILE A 160 18.65 -6.24 -31.48
N LYS A 161 19.58 -5.42 -30.99
CA LYS A 161 20.95 -5.86 -30.62
C LYS A 161 21.06 -6.55 -29.26
N ARG A 162 20.12 -6.32 -28.33
CA ARG A 162 20.13 -6.95 -26.99
C ARG A 162 19.89 -8.46 -27.08
N THR A 163 20.56 -9.21 -26.21
CA THR A 163 20.34 -10.65 -26.02
C THR A 163 19.05 -10.86 -25.24
N ILE A 164 18.03 -11.45 -25.88
CA ILE A 164 16.78 -11.84 -25.23
C ILE A 164 16.83 -13.35 -25.02
N ASN A 165 16.70 -13.79 -23.77
CA ASN A 165 16.63 -15.22 -23.44
C ASN A 165 15.25 -15.75 -23.84
N PHE A 166 15.16 -16.41 -24.99
CA PHE A 166 13.96 -17.09 -25.43
C PHE A 166 13.92 -18.50 -24.83
N ARG A 167 12.91 -18.77 -24.00
CA ARG A 167 12.77 -20.00 -23.23
C ARG A 167 11.32 -20.47 -23.31
N LEU A 168 11.10 -21.77 -23.50
CA LEU A 168 9.77 -22.37 -23.45
C LEU A 168 9.55 -22.96 -22.07
N SER A 169 8.48 -22.53 -21.39
CA SER A 169 8.04 -23.16 -20.14
C SER A 169 6.82 -24.04 -20.43
N GLY A 170 6.87 -25.31 -20.00
CA GLY A 170 5.73 -26.22 -20.10
C GLY A 170 4.52 -25.83 -19.22
N LEU A 171 4.65 -24.78 -18.40
CA LEU A 171 3.60 -24.30 -17.49
C LEU A 171 2.70 -23.21 -18.10
N VAL A 172 3.03 -22.68 -19.28
CA VAL A 172 2.26 -21.59 -19.91
C VAL A 172 2.12 -21.82 -21.40
N SER A 173 0.90 -21.73 -21.91
CA SER A 173 0.57 -21.89 -23.33
C SER A 173 0.58 -20.58 -24.12
N VAL A 174 0.76 -19.44 -23.44
CA VAL A 174 0.73 -18.09 -24.02
C VAL A 174 2.04 -17.34 -23.81
N PRO A 175 2.40 -16.39 -24.70
CA PRO A 175 3.59 -15.57 -24.54
C PRO A 175 3.51 -14.75 -23.25
N VAL A 176 4.47 -14.94 -22.35
CA VAL A 176 4.60 -14.16 -21.11
C VAL A 176 5.92 -13.42 -21.11
N VAL A 177 5.87 -12.11 -20.86
CA VAL A 177 7.05 -11.29 -20.59
C VAL A 177 7.20 -11.19 -19.08
N ALA A 178 8.22 -11.84 -18.53
CA ALA A 178 8.52 -11.81 -17.09
C ALA A 178 9.82 -11.03 -16.84
N GLY A 179 9.69 -9.76 -16.49
CA GLY A 179 10.78 -8.89 -16.02
C GLY A 179 11.25 -9.20 -14.62
#